data_AF-A0A7K2KR67-F1
#
_entry.id   AF-A0A7K2KR67-F1
#
_cell.length_a   1.000
_cell.length_b   1.000
_cell.length_c   1.000
_cell.angle_alpha   90.00
_cell.angle_beta   90.00
_cell.angle_gamma   90.00
#
_symmetry.space_group_name_H-M   'P 1'
#
loop_
_entity.id
_entity.type
_entity.pdbx_description
1 polymer ?
#
loop_
_entity_poly.entity_id
_entity_poly.type
_entity_poly.pdbx_seq_one_letter_code
_entity_poly.pdbx_strand_id
1 'polypeptide(L)'
;MPSSGRHVTMLTEGTYPHVHGGVSTWCDQLVRGMPEVDFEILALTGNGREPVTWELPPNVTRHTAYPLWGLPQGPTAPGLLAAARRPLRGPARRRFLDAYECLLLALLDPEAGYDFGGGLYELAELARQGRLTQALRSEAALRSLMWIWTMPHLPTLAARPTVHDALTATDLLEHALRPLAARIAGDGVAHAVSSGLATLPALAAQHFEGVPFLLTEHGIYLRERYLGYRTEAQRWPVKALMLGFYRELNTLGYRKADLITPCNQYNRRWEERGGAPADRIRTVYNGVDPALFPEAGPEPETPTLSWCGRVDPIKDLETLIRAYAICRAELPALRLRLFGPVPAGNEDYLTRLEKLAAELGVTDGLTFEGRISDVPSAYAAGSVVMLSSISEGFPFSLIEAMSCGRATVSTDVGGVREAVGDTGIVV
;
A
#
# COMPACT_ATOMS: atom_id res chain seq x y z
N MET A 1 14.60 -13.53 25.61
CA MET A 1 14.77 -14.97 25.32
C MET A 1 15.88 -15.10 24.29
N PRO A 2 16.69 -16.19 24.27
CA PRO A 2 17.65 -16.36 23.19
C PRO A 2 16.90 -16.48 21.85
N SER A 3 17.40 -15.79 20.82
CA SER A 3 16.89 -15.82 19.45
C SER A 3 16.55 -17.24 19.03
N SER A 4 15.36 -17.47 18.46
CA SER A 4 14.97 -18.79 17.95
C SER A 4 15.75 -19.20 16.69
N GLY A 5 16.64 -18.32 16.19
CA GLY A 5 17.29 -18.46 14.89
C GLY A 5 16.34 -18.16 13.72
N ARG A 6 15.10 -17.74 13.97
CA ARG A 6 14.14 -17.32 12.95
C ARG A 6 14.14 -15.80 12.84
N HIS A 7 14.55 -15.30 11.68
CA HIS A 7 14.66 -13.88 11.39
C HIS A 7 13.76 -13.48 10.21
N VAL A 8 13.02 -12.38 10.37
CA VAL A 8 12.17 -11.80 9.31
C VAL A 8 12.55 -10.34 9.12
N THR A 9 12.91 -9.97 7.88
CA THR A 9 13.00 -8.56 7.50
C THR A 9 11.66 -8.14 6.88
N MET A 10 10.85 -7.42 7.65
CA MET A 10 9.56 -6.90 7.24
C MET A 10 9.74 -5.59 6.46
N LEU A 11 9.25 -5.56 5.23
CA LEU A 11 9.38 -4.46 4.29
C LEU A 11 8.03 -3.74 4.19
N THR A 12 7.97 -2.50 4.66
CA THR A 12 6.74 -1.70 4.71
C THR A 12 6.85 -0.46 3.83
N GLU A 13 5.73 0.06 3.32
CA GLU A 13 5.70 1.29 2.52
C GLU A 13 4.63 2.23 3.08
N GLY A 14 5.05 3.38 3.64
CA GLY A 14 4.12 4.39 4.15
C GLY A 14 3.17 3.91 5.26
N THR A 15 3.54 2.85 6.00
CA THR A 15 2.70 2.20 7.02
C THR A 15 3.49 1.98 8.32
N TYR A 16 3.47 0.77 8.89
CA TYR A 16 4.13 0.43 10.15
C TYR A 16 5.64 0.70 10.10
N PRO A 17 6.24 1.31 11.15
CA PRO A 17 5.62 1.75 12.41
C PRO A 17 5.37 3.27 12.47
N HIS A 18 5.19 3.93 11.32
CA HIS A 18 5.08 5.39 11.22
C HIS A 18 3.65 5.91 11.12
N VAL A 19 2.77 5.17 10.45
CA VAL A 19 1.38 5.56 10.19
C VAL A 19 0.42 4.57 10.85
N HIS A 20 -0.72 5.04 11.35
CA HIS A 20 -1.81 4.15 11.81
C HIS A 20 -2.73 3.75 10.67
N GLY A 21 -3.23 2.51 10.71
CA GLY A 21 -4.15 1.98 9.70
C GLY A 21 -4.28 0.46 9.81
N GLY A 22 -5.11 -0.14 8.95
CA GLY A 22 -5.34 -1.58 8.96
C GLY A 22 -4.07 -2.40 8.72
N VAL A 23 -3.24 -2.01 7.74
CA VAL A 23 -1.96 -2.67 7.46
C VAL A 23 -1.01 -2.57 8.65
N SER A 24 -0.92 -1.40 9.29
CA SER A 24 -0.07 -1.23 10.47
C SER A 24 -0.56 -2.04 11.67
N THR A 25 -1.87 -2.14 11.85
CA THR A 25 -2.48 -2.97 12.90
C THR A 25 -2.14 -4.43 12.67
N TRP A 26 -2.25 -4.91 11.43
CA TRP A 26 -1.87 -6.27 11.07
C TRP A 26 -0.37 -6.53 11.29
N CYS A 27 0.51 -5.59 10.90
CA CYS A 27 1.95 -5.72 11.13
C CYS A 27 2.26 -5.84 12.64
N ASP A 28 1.67 -4.96 13.45
CA ASP A 28 1.87 -4.97 14.90
C ASP A 28 1.35 -6.27 15.54
N GLN A 29 0.16 -6.74 15.14
CA GLN A 29 -0.40 -8.02 15.58
C GLN A 29 0.50 -9.20 15.21
N LEU A 30 1.05 -9.23 13.99
CA LEU A 30 1.95 -10.29 13.54
C LEU A 30 3.22 -10.31 14.39
N VAL A 31 3.87 -9.16 14.56
CA VAL A 31 5.13 -9.06 15.32
C VAL A 31 4.92 -9.45 16.78
N ARG A 32 3.87 -8.93 17.43
CA ARG A 32 3.56 -9.25 18.83
C ARG A 32 3.10 -10.69 19.03
N GLY A 33 2.39 -11.24 18.05
CA GLY A 33 1.88 -12.61 18.06
C GLY A 33 2.97 -13.67 17.85
N MET A 34 4.19 -13.26 17.48
CA MET A 34 5.33 -14.14 17.24
C MET A 34 6.56 -13.71 18.07
N PRO A 35 6.48 -13.71 19.42
CA PRO A 35 7.57 -13.26 20.28
C PRO A 35 8.86 -14.11 20.16
N GLU A 36 8.76 -15.29 19.57
CA GLU A 36 9.88 -16.16 19.25
C GLU A 36 10.61 -15.79 17.94
N VAL A 37 10.05 -14.94 17.08
CA VAL A 37 10.65 -14.52 15.81
C VAL A 37 11.28 -13.14 15.97
N ASP A 38 12.53 -13.00 15.53
CA ASP A 38 13.21 -11.71 15.50
C ASP A 38 12.83 -10.95 14.22
N PHE A 39 12.36 -9.71 14.37
CA PHE A 39 11.96 -8.85 13.26
C PHE A 39 12.92 -7.66 13.07
N GLU A 40 13.39 -7.48 11.84
CA GLU A 40 13.95 -6.21 11.35
C GLU A 40 12.90 -5.51 10.49
N ILE A 41 12.55 -4.27 10.82
CA ILE A 41 11.60 -3.48 10.04
C ILE A 41 12.38 -2.53 9.13
N LEU A 42 12.23 -2.70 7.83
CA LEU A 42 12.69 -1.73 6.83
C LEU A 42 11.47 -1.00 6.26
N ALA A 43 11.25 0.22 6.77
CA ALA A 43 10.10 1.03 6.39
C ALA A 43 10.49 2.03 5.31
N LEU A 44 9.92 1.90 4.12
CA LEU A 44 10.02 2.92 3.07
C LEU A 44 9.18 4.12 3.48
N THR A 45 9.83 5.27 3.63
CA THR A 45 9.19 6.50 4.07
C THR A 45 9.43 7.65 3.08
N GLY A 46 8.74 8.78 3.29
CA GLY A 46 8.90 9.96 2.45
C GLY A 46 10.31 10.51 2.56
N ASN A 47 10.69 11.02 3.73
CA ASN A 47 11.97 11.73 3.93
C ASN A 47 12.87 11.12 5.01
N GLY A 48 12.45 10.02 5.64
CA GLY A 48 13.22 9.31 6.67
C GLY A 48 13.15 9.93 8.06
N ARG A 49 12.35 10.99 8.25
CA ARG A 49 12.20 11.71 9.53
C ARG A 49 10.83 11.51 10.18
N GLU A 50 9.99 10.69 9.56
CA GLU A 50 8.68 10.34 10.10
C GLU A 50 8.85 9.70 11.48
N PRO A 51 8.13 10.17 12.52
CA PRO A 51 8.25 9.61 13.86
C PRO A 51 7.72 8.17 13.89
N VAL A 52 8.28 7.35 14.77
CA VAL A 52 7.68 6.06 15.13
C VAL A 52 6.48 6.34 16.04
N THR A 53 5.31 5.85 15.66
CA THR A 53 4.03 6.09 16.36
C THR A 53 3.49 4.86 17.08
N TRP A 54 4.19 3.74 16.97
CA TRP A 54 3.87 2.46 17.61
C TRP A 54 4.94 2.10 18.65
N GLU A 55 4.53 1.49 19.75
CA GLU A 55 5.46 0.86 20.68
C GLU A 55 5.98 -0.44 20.06
N LEU A 56 7.27 -0.52 19.75
CA LEU A 56 7.85 -1.71 19.13
C LEU A 56 8.13 -2.78 20.20
N PRO A 57 7.65 -4.03 20.05
CA PRO A 57 7.90 -5.08 21.02
C PRO A 57 9.38 -5.53 21.03
N PRO A 58 9.85 -6.20 22.09
CA PRO A 58 11.28 -6.53 22.25
C PRO A 58 11.88 -7.44 21.16
N ASN A 59 11.04 -8.18 20.42
CA ASN A 59 11.47 -9.01 19.30
C ASN A 59 11.63 -8.22 17.99
N VAL A 60 11.34 -6.92 17.97
CA VAL A 60 11.81 -6.02 16.92
C VAL A 60 13.25 -5.62 17.24
N THR A 61 14.19 -6.32 16.64
CA THR A 61 15.63 -6.15 16.92
C THR A 61 16.19 -4.90 16.24
N ARG A 62 15.56 -4.45 15.15
CA ARG A 62 15.98 -3.27 14.40
C ARG A 62 14.83 -2.62 13.62
N HIS A 63 14.84 -1.30 13.56
CA HIS A 63 14.00 -0.50 12.68
C HIS A 63 14.87 0.44 11.84
N THR A 64 14.60 0.50 10.54
CA THR A 64 15.30 1.37 9.58
C THR A 64 14.25 2.12 8.75
N ALA A 65 14.17 3.44 8.93
CA ALA A 65 13.43 4.31 8.02
C ALA A 65 14.27 4.55 6.74
N TYR A 66 13.75 4.12 5.59
CA TYR A 66 14.41 4.19 4.30
C TYR A 66 13.77 5.29 3.43
N PRO A 67 14.43 6.46 3.28
CA PRO A 67 13.83 7.62 2.61
C PRO A 67 13.76 7.44 1.09
N LEU A 68 12.57 7.61 0.52
CA LEU A 68 12.38 7.68 -0.94
C LEU A 68 12.74 9.05 -1.50
N TRP A 69 12.62 10.11 -0.70
CA TRP A 69 12.90 11.51 -1.05
C TRP A 69 14.00 12.10 -0.17
N GLY A 70 14.69 13.12 -0.69
CA GLY A 70 15.83 13.73 0.00
C GLY A 70 17.13 12.92 -0.14
N LEU A 71 18.23 13.37 0.48
CA LEU A 71 19.48 12.63 0.49
C LEU A 71 19.43 11.51 1.55
N PRO A 72 19.92 10.28 1.27
CA PRO A 72 20.04 9.25 2.29
C PRO A 72 20.89 9.75 3.46
N GLN A 73 20.37 9.73 4.69
CA GLN A 73 21.12 10.06 5.91
C GLN A 73 21.04 8.88 6.90
N GLY A 74 22.18 8.48 7.50
CA GLY A 74 22.27 7.38 8.47
C GLY A 74 23.51 6.49 8.29
N PRO A 75 23.72 5.45 9.12
CA PRO A 75 24.86 4.53 9.02
C PRO A 75 24.91 3.69 7.72
N THR A 76 23.86 3.74 6.89
CA THR A 76 23.83 3.22 5.51
C THR A 76 24.37 4.23 4.47
N ALA A 77 24.59 5.49 4.86
CA ALA A 77 25.05 6.58 4.01
C ALA A 77 26.58 6.69 3.78
N PRO A 78 27.52 6.14 4.60
CA PRO A 78 28.95 6.40 4.40
C PRO A 78 29.53 5.84 3.08
N GLY A 79 28.84 4.88 2.44
CA GLY A 79 29.29 4.26 1.17
C GLY A 79 28.73 4.90 -0.10
N LEU A 80 27.50 5.43 -0.06
CA LEU A 80 26.80 5.97 -1.24
C LEU A 80 27.39 7.29 -1.73
N LEU A 81 27.91 8.14 -0.83
CA LEU A 81 28.45 9.46 -1.20
C LEU A 81 29.92 9.42 -1.68
N ALA A 82 30.71 8.43 -1.27
CA ALA A 82 32.13 8.35 -1.63
C ALA A 82 32.37 7.70 -3.00
N ALA A 83 31.56 6.71 -3.39
CA ALA A 83 31.65 6.04 -4.71
C ALA A 83 31.00 6.85 -5.86
N ALA A 84 30.13 7.82 -5.55
CA ALA A 84 29.29 8.56 -6.49
C ALA A 84 30.01 9.62 -7.35
N ARG A 85 31.35 9.74 -7.33
CA ARG A 85 32.04 10.84 -8.02
C ARG A 85 32.44 10.57 -9.47
N ARG A 86 32.40 9.32 -9.96
CA ARG A 86 32.83 9.01 -11.33
C ARG A 86 31.68 8.49 -12.19
N PRO A 87 31.30 9.22 -13.25
CA PRO A 87 30.32 8.78 -14.23
C PRO A 87 30.65 7.38 -14.77
N LEU A 88 29.62 6.60 -15.10
CA LEU A 88 29.80 5.35 -15.84
C LEU A 88 30.51 5.65 -17.17
N ARG A 89 31.50 4.84 -17.52
CA ARG A 89 32.27 4.95 -18.77
C ARG A 89 32.43 3.58 -19.42
N GLY A 90 32.66 3.59 -20.73
CA GLY A 90 33.01 2.40 -21.50
C GLY A 90 31.97 1.27 -21.34
N PRO A 91 32.41 0.02 -21.08
CA PRO A 91 31.52 -1.14 -20.96
C PRO A 91 30.41 -0.98 -19.91
N ALA A 92 30.73 -0.42 -18.75
CA ALA A 92 29.76 -0.25 -17.67
C ALA A 92 28.63 0.73 -18.03
N ARG A 93 28.93 1.77 -18.82
CA ARG A 93 27.90 2.69 -19.34
C ARG A 93 26.99 2.00 -20.36
N ARG A 94 27.55 1.14 -21.23
CA ARG A 94 26.77 0.39 -22.21
C ARG A 94 25.83 -0.59 -21.53
N ARG A 95 26.34 -1.45 -20.62
CA ARG A 95 25.54 -2.39 -19.83
C ARG A 95 24.38 -1.71 -19.11
N PHE A 96 24.63 -0.55 -18.48
CA PHE A 96 23.56 0.25 -17.86
C PHE A 96 22.51 0.72 -18.88
N LEU A 97 22.92 1.29 -20.00
CA LEU A 97 21.98 1.80 -21.01
C LEU A 97 21.17 0.67 -21.64
N ASP A 98 21.80 -0.47 -21.94
CA ASP A 98 21.11 -1.64 -22.49
C ASP A 98 20.03 -2.14 -21.52
N ALA A 99 20.37 -2.26 -20.22
CA ALA A 99 19.42 -2.65 -19.18
C ALA A 99 18.31 -1.61 -18.96
N TYR A 100 18.67 -0.32 -18.97
CA TYR A 100 17.72 0.78 -18.78
C TYR A 100 16.75 0.90 -19.96
N GLU A 101 17.23 0.79 -21.19
CA GLU A 101 16.39 0.81 -22.39
C GLU A 101 15.46 -0.41 -22.46
N CYS A 102 15.96 -1.61 -22.12
CA CYS A 102 15.13 -2.81 -21.98
C CYS A 102 14.03 -2.62 -20.92
N LEU A 103 14.38 -2.05 -19.76
CA LEU A 103 13.40 -1.73 -18.72
C LEU A 103 12.35 -0.74 -19.24
N LEU A 104 12.77 0.39 -19.81
CA LEU A 104 11.87 1.41 -20.35
C LEU A 104 10.90 0.86 -21.40
N LEU A 105 11.39 0.00 -22.29
CA LEU A 105 10.57 -0.67 -23.29
C LEU A 105 9.59 -1.65 -22.66
N ALA A 106 9.98 -2.43 -21.64
CA ALA A 106 9.04 -3.26 -20.89
C ALA A 106 7.92 -2.45 -20.23
N LEU A 107 8.22 -1.23 -19.76
CA LEU A 107 7.21 -0.37 -19.15
C LEU A 107 6.22 0.17 -20.19
N LEU A 108 6.73 0.63 -21.34
CA LEU A 108 5.99 1.41 -22.33
C LEU A 108 5.40 0.57 -23.48
N ASP A 109 5.94 -0.62 -23.72
CA ASP A 109 5.50 -1.58 -24.74
C ASP A 109 5.31 -2.99 -24.13
N PRO A 110 4.26 -3.19 -23.32
CA PRO A 110 4.02 -4.47 -22.63
C PRO A 110 3.89 -5.68 -23.55
N GLU A 111 3.42 -5.47 -24.78
CA GLU A 111 3.14 -6.56 -25.72
C GLU A 111 4.40 -7.09 -26.42
N ALA A 112 5.50 -6.33 -26.38
CA ALA A 112 6.76 -6.71 -27.03
C ALA A 112 7.59 -7.73 -26.23
N GLY A 113 7.22 -8.03 -24.99
CA GLY A 113 7.84 -9.10 -24.19
C GLY A 113 9.27 -8.82 -23.72
N TYR A 114 9.64 -7.55 -23.53
CA TYR A 114 10.94 -7.16 -22.97
C TYR A 114 11.10 -7.66 -21.52
N ASP A 115 12.31 -8.10 -21.18
CA ASP A 115 12.61 -8.63 -19.84
C ASP A 115 12.82 -7.52 -18.81
N PHE A 116 11.72 -7.12 -18.16
CA PHE A 116 11.75 -6.19 -17.04
C PHE A 116 12.62 -6.70 -15.88
N GLY A 117 12.58 -7.99 -15.56
CA GLY A 117 13.26 -8.57 -14.41
C GLY A 117 14.78 -8.51 -14.57
N GLY A 118 15.31 -8.93 -15.72
CA GLY A 118 16.73 -8.83 -16.04
C GLY A 118 17.23 -7.39 -15.98
N GLY A 119 16.49 -6.45 -16.58
CA GLY A 119 16.81 -5.01 -16.49
C GLY A 119 16.80 -4.49 -15.05
N LEU A 120 15.81 -4.88 -14.25
CA LEU A 120 15.71 -4.47 -12.84
C LEU A 120 16.90 -4.98 -12.01
N TYR A 121 17.34 -6.23 -12.18
CA TYR A 121 18.46 -6.79 -11.44
C TYR A 121 19.80 -6.15 -11.82
N GLU A 122 19.99 -5.77 -13.09
CA GLU A 122 21.14 -4.96 -13.54
C GLU A 122 21.17 -3.58 -12.85
N LEU A 123 20.02 -2.91 -12.77
CA LEU A 123 19.90 -1.66 -12.02
C LEU A 123 20.12 -1.88 -10.52
N ALA A 124 19.65 -3.00 -9.97
CA ALA A 124 19.89 -3.37 -8.58
C ALA A 124 21.38 -3.54 -8.31
N GLU A 125 22.16 -4.21 -9.17
CA GLU A 125 23.61 -4.33 -9.04
C GLU A 125 24.28 -2.93 -8.94
N LEU A 126 23.86 -1.98 -9.77
CA LEU A 126 24.35 -0.59 -9.69
C LEU A 126 23.88 0.15 -8.43
N ALA A 127 22.66 -0.10 -7.96
CA ALA A 127 22.13 0.47 -6.72
C ALA A 127 22.96 -0.02 -5.52
N ARG A 128 23.27 -1.31 -5.51
CA ARG A 128 24.12 -1.97 -4.52
C ARG A 128 25.54 -1.40 -4.46
N GLN A 129 26.05 -0.88 -5.57
CA GLN A 129 27.33 -0.18 -5.69
C GLN A 129 27.24 1.33 -5.37
N GLY A 130 26.05 1.87 -5.11
CA GLY A 130 25.81 3.29 -4.87
C GLY A 130 25.91 4.17 -6.12
N ARG A 131 25.68 3.60 -7.32
CA ARG A 131 25.92 4.28 -8.61
C ARG A 131 24.64 4.52 -9.42
N LEU A 132 23.51 3.90 -9.05
CA LEU A 132 22.27 3.94 -9.82
C LEU A 132 21.71 5.36 -10.00
N THR A 133 21.57 6.14 -8.91
CA THR A 133 21.02 7.51 -8.97
C THR A 133 21.79 8.40 -9.95
N GLN A 134 23.13 8.34 -9.93
CA GLN A 134 23.96 9.10 -10.86
C GLN A 134 23.78 8.62 -12.31
N ALA A 135 23.63 7.30 -12.52
CA ALA A 135 23.43 6.72 -13.84
C ALA A 135 22.09 7.16 -14.46
N LEU A 136 21.00 7.08 -13.68
CA LEU A 136 19.66 7.50 -14.09
C LEU A 136 19.58 8.99 -14.41
N ARG A 137 20.28 9.82 -13.63
CA ARG A 137 20.34 11.29 -13.86
C ARG A 137 21.33 11.72 -14.94
N SER A 138 21.92 10.78 -15.68
CA SER A 138 22.86 11.11 -16.75
C SER A 138 22.15 11.61 -18.00
N GLU A 139 22.82 12.48 -18.77
CA GLU A 139 22.31 12.94 -20.07
C GLU A 139 22.01 11.77 -21.03
N ALA A 140 22.78 10.68 -20.92
CA ALA A 140 22.59 9.48 -21.72
C ALA A 140 21.24 8.82 -21.44
N ALA A 141 20.91 8.60 -20.16
CA ALA A 141 19.63 8.02 -19.76
C ALA A 141 18.46 8.92 -20.16
N LEU A 142 18.60 10.24 -20.00
CA LEU A 142 17.58 11.20 -20.42
C LEU A 142 17.34 11.12 -21.93
N ARG A 143 18.40 11.04 -22.74
CA ARG A 143 18.31 10.89 -24.20
C ARG A 143 17.65 9.57 -24.59
N SER A 144 17.98 8.46 -23.92
CA SER A 144 17.33 7.16 -24.16
C SER A 144 15.83 7.20 -23.89
N LEU A 145 15.41 7.78 -22.75
CA LEU A 145 13.98 7.96 -22.43
C LEU A 145 13.26 8.81 -23.48
N MET A 146 13.83 9.97 -23.83
CA MET A 146 13.25 10.84 -24.83
C MET A 146 13.14 10.16 -26.20
N TRP A 147 14.16 9.39 -26.60
CA TRP A 147 14.15 8.66 -27.86
C TRP A 147 13.06 7.58 -27.87
N ILE A 148 13.00 6.73 -26.84
CA ILE A 148 11.98 5.67 -26.73
C ILE A 148 10.58 6.28 -26.80
N TRP A 149 10.30 7.32 -26.02
CA TRP A 149 8.99 8.00 -26.03
C TRP A 149 8.52 8.51 -27.40
N THR A 150 9.46 8.77 -28.31
CA THR A 150 9.18 9.26 -29.66
C THR A 150 9.13 8.15 -30.72
N MET A 151 9.24 6.88 -30.33
CA MET A 151 9.10 5.75 -31.24
C MET A 151 7.70 5.71 -31.88
N PRO A 152 7.57 5.49 -33.20
CA PRO A 152 6.29 5.55 -33.90
C PRO A 152 5.19 4.61 -33.41
N HIS A 153 5.56 3.45 -32.86
CA HIS A 153 4.61 2.44 -32.39
C HIS A 153 4.12 2.69 -30.96
N LEU A 154 4.76 3.58 -30.20
CA LEU A 154 4.39 3.81 -28.80
C LEU A 154 3.28 4.86 -28.67
N PRO A 155 2.24 4.60 -27.85
CA PRO A 155 1.16 5.56 -27.61
C PRO A 155 1.63 6.91 -27.03
N THR A 156 2.79 6.94 -26.37
CA THR A 156 3.34 8.16 -25.77
C THR A 156 3.68 9.24 -26.80
N LEU A 157 3.96 8.86 -28.06
CA LEU A 157 4.29 9.81 -29.13
C LEU A 157 3.19 10.84 -29.35
N ALA A 158 1.92 10.42 -29.27
CA ALA A 158 0.76 11.29 -29.47
C ALA A 158 0.70 12.47 -28.49
N ALA A 159 1.28 12.32 -27.29
CA ALA A 159 1.30 13.36 -26.27
C ALA A 159 2.45 14.37 -26.42
N ARG A 160 3.32 14.20 -27.43
CA ARG A 160 4.51 15.04 -27.70
C ARG A 160 5.33 15.30 -26.42
N PRO A 161 5.99 14.26 -25.88
CA PRO A 161 6.70 14.35 -24.61
C PRO A 161 7.80 15.42 -24.66
N THR A 162 7.97 16.17 -23.58
CA THR A 162 8.93 17.27 -23.46
C THR A 162 10.13 16.88 -22.62
N VAL A 163 11.19 17.70 -22.62
CA VAL A 163 12.32 17.55 -21.69
C VAL A 163 11.85 17.65 -20.24
N HIS A 164 10.87 18.51 -19.93
CA HIS A 164 10.31 18.63 -18.59
C HIS A 164 9.61 17.33 -18.14
N ASP A 165 8.85 16.70 -19.04
CA ASP A 165 8.26 15.39 -18.76
C ASP A 165 9.35 14.34 -18.47
N ALA A 166 10.43 14.35 -19.26
CA ALA A 166 11.51 13.38 -19.13
C ALA A 166 12.27 13.54 -17.80
N LEU A 167 12.54 14.78 -17.38
CA LEU A 167 13.15 15.07 -16.08
C LEU A 167 12.22 14.65 -14.93
N THR A 168 10.94 15.00 -15.01
CA THR A 168 9.94 14.63 -13.99
C THR A 168 9.82 13.11 -13.85
N ALA A 169 9.74 12.40 -14.97
CA ALA A 169 9.68 10.94 -15.00
C ALA A 169 10.97 10.30 -14.48
N THR A 170 12.14 10.86 -14.81
CA THR A 170 13.44 10.39 -14.31
C THR A 170 13.52 10.54 -12.79
N ASP A 171 13.08 11.67 -12.23
CA ASP A 171 13.09 11.90 -10.79
C ASP A 171 12.15 10.92 -10.06
N LEU A 172 10.94 10.72 -10.56
CA LEU A 172 9.97 9.78 -9.98
C LEU A 172 10.48 8.34 -10.03
N LEU A 173 11.02 7.91 -11.19
CA LEU A 173 11.56 6.56 -11.35
C LEU A 173 12.81 6.34 -10.50
N GLU A 174 13.70 7.33 -10.41
CA GLU A 174 14.88 7.26 -9.55
C GLU A 174 14.49 7.07 -8.08
N HIS A 175 13.55 7.85 -7.56
CA HIS A 175 13.05 7.71 -6.20
C HIS A 175 12.40 6.35 -5.96
N ALA A 176 11.58 5.88 -6.90
CA ALA A 176 10.95 4.57 -6.83
C ALA A 176 11.97 3.43 -6.79
N LEU A 177 13.12 3.55 -7.46
CA LEU A 177 14.15 2.51 -7.54
C LEU A 177 15.16 2.53 -6.37
N ARG A 178 15.18 3.57 -5.52
CA ARG A 178 16.10 3.65 -4.38
C ARG A 178 16.09 2.44 -3.44
N PRO A 179 14.94 1.79 -3.15
CA PRO A 179 14.91 0.62 -2.30
C PRO A 179 15.76 -0.55 -2.80
N LEU A 180 16.14 -0.61 -4.09
CA LEU A 180 17.04 -1.63 -4.62
C LEU A 180 18.43 -1.63 -3.95
N ALA A 181 18.84 -0.51 -3.35
CA ALA A 181 20.12 -0.43 -2.64
C ALA A 181 20.05 -0.97 -1.20
N ALA A 182 18.86 -1.29 -0.68
CA ALA A 182 18.71 -1.92 0.62
C ALA A 182 19.43 -3.27 0.69
N ARG A 183 19.75 -3.70 1.91
CA ARG A 183 20.30 -5.04 2.19
C ARG A 183 19.43 -5.74 3.20
N ILE A 184 19.18 -7.00 2.92
CA ILE A 184 18.45 -7.92 3.79
C ILE A 184 19.46 -8.99 4.22
N ALA A 185 19.40 -9.41 5.48
CA ALA A 185 20.27 -10.46 5.98
C ALA A 185 19.95 -11.81 5.29
N GLY A 186 20.99 -12.58 4.96
CA GLY A 186 20.86 -13.82 4.20
C GLY A 186 20.24 -14.99 4.96
N ASP A 187 20.11 -14.87 6.28
CA ASP A 187 19.73 -15.93 7.22
C ASP A 187 18.27 -15.83 7.70
N GLY A 188 17.39 -15.20 6.93
CA GLY A 188 15.99 -15.00 7.27
C GLY A 188 15.03 -15.04 6.08
N VAL A 189 13.87 -14.42 6.24
CA VAL A 189 12.85 -14.24 5.19
C VAL A 189 12.64 -12.75 4.92
N ALA A 190 12.58 -12.36 3.66
CA ALA A 190 12.14 -11.03 3.25
C ALA A 190 10.62 -11.01 3.12
N HIS A 191 9.94 -10.21 3.93
CA HIS A 191 8.48 -10.16 3.97
C HIS A 191 7.96 -8.79 3.55
N ALA A 192 7.50 -8.66 2.30
CA ALA A 192 6.84 -7.44 1.84
C ALA A 192 5.35 -7.45 2.20
N VAL A 193 4.86 -6.35 2.79
CA VAL A 193 3.43 -6.20 3.17
C VAL A 193 2.61 -5.49 2.09
N SER A 194 3.16 -5.37 0.88
CA SER A 194 2.44 -4.93 -0.32
C SER A 194 3.23 -5.35 -1.56
N SER A 195 2.54 -5.54 -2.67
CA SER A 195 3.15 -5.78 -3.99
C SER A 195 3.74 -4.51 -4.65
N GLY A 196 4.03 -3.49 -3.84
CA GLY A 196 4.53 -2.18 -4.25
C GLY A 196 6.04 -2.03 -4.21
N LEU A 197 6.52 -0.83 -3.86
CA LEU A 197 7.96 -0.54 -3.78
C LEU A 197 8.66 -1.38 -2.70
N ALA A 198 7.92 -1.80 -1.67
CA ALA A 198 8.40 -2.71 -0.63
C ALA A 198 8.88 -4.06 -1.18
N THR A 199 8.50 -4.45 -2.40
CA THR A 199 9.00 -5.68 -3.03
C THR A 199 10.42 -5.56 -3.57
N LEU A 200 10.91 -4.35 -3.87
CA LEU A 200 12.22 -4.14 -4.51
C LEU A 200 13.39 -4.69 -3.67
N PRO A 201 13.49 -4.44 -2.34
CA PRO A 201 14.51 -5.06 -1.51
C PRO A 201 14.41 -6.59 -1.49
N ALA A 202 13.19 -7.15 -1.42
CA ALA A 202 12.97 -8.60 -1.39
C ALA A 202 13.39 -9.27 -2.71
N LEU A 203 13.01 -8.70 -3.84
CA LEU A 203 13.40 -9.19 -5.18
C LEU A 203 14.92 -9.18 -5.34
N ALA A 204 15.59 -8.10 -4.91
CA ALA A 204 17.04 -8.03 -4.94
C ALA A 204 17.68 -9.07 -4.01
N ALA A 205 17.19 -9.23 -2.79
CA ALA A 205 17.70 -10.19 -1.82
C ALA A 205 17.52 -11.65 -2.27
N GLN A 206 16.36 -11.96 -2.85
CA GLN A 206 16.09 -13.28 -3.41
C GLN A 206 17.04 -13.57 -4.59
N HIS A 207 17.29 -12.59 -5.46
CA HIS A 207 18.13 -12.77 -6.64
C HIS A 207 19.62 -12.93 -6.31
N PHE A 208 20.16 -12.10 -5.42
CA PHE A 208 21.61 -12.08 -5.15
C PHE A 208 22.02 -12.94 -3.96
N GLU A 209 21.15 -13.11 -2.96
CA GLU A 209 21.43 -13.87 -1.74
C GLU A 209 20.62 -15.16 -1.60
N GLY A 210 19.59 -15.37 -2.43
CA GLY A 210 18.70 -16.53 -2.30
C GLY A 210 17.76 -16.45 -1.09
N VAL A 211 17.55 -15.25 -0.53
CA VAL A 211 16.64 -15.03 0.60
C VAL A 211 15.20 -15.34 0.17
N PRO A 212 14.47 -16.22 0.88
CA PRO A 212 13.06 -16.48 0.59
C PRO A 212 12.21 -15.20 0.65
N PHE A 213 11.31 -15.04 -0.32
CA PHE A 213 10.45 -13.88 -0.47
C PHE A 213 8.99 -14.22 -0.16
N LEU A 214 8.48 -13.67 0.96
CA LEU A 214 7.08 -13.68 1.35
C LEU A 214 6.41 -12.36 0.97
N LEU A 215 5.23 -12.43 0.36
CA LEU A 215 4.40 -11.28 0.02
C LEU A 215 3.03 -11.39 0.70
N THR A 216 2.64 -10.40 1.50
CA THR A 216 1.28 -10.28 2.02
C THR A 216 0.56 -9.16 1.30
N GLU A 217 -0.61 -9.45 0.72
CA GLU A 217 -1.40 -8.48 -0.04
C GLU A 217 -2.64 -8.04 0.76
N HIS A 218 -2.64 -6.79 1.22
CA HIS A 218 -3.77 -6.20 1.96
C HIS A 218 -4.81 -5.52 1.06
N GLY A 219 -4.39 -5.07 -0.11
CA GLY A 219 -5.20 -4.40 -1.13
C GLY A 219 -4.46 -4.48 -2.46
N ILE A 220 -5.15 -4.31 -3.58
CA ILE A 220 -4.50 -4.44 -4.90
C ILE A 220 -3.71 -3.17 -5.19
N TYR A 221 -2.40 -3.19 -4.89
CA TYR A 221 -1.51 -2.03 -5.01
C TYR A 221 -1.60 -1.35 -6.39
N LEU A 222 -1.56 -2.15 -7.48
CA LEU A 222 -1.64 -1.62 -8.84
C LEU A 222 -2.97 -0.88 -9.10
N ARG A 223 -4.09 -1.38 -8.57
CA ARG A 223 -5.40 -0.74 -8.71
C ARG A 223 -5.43 0.59 -7.96
N GLU A 224 -4.84 0.65 -6.76
CA GLU A 224 -4.72 1.89 -5.99
C GLU A 224 -3.88 2.93 -6.73
N ARG A 225 -2.77 2.52 -7.36
CA ARG A 225 -1.97 3.41 -8.22
C ARG A 225 -2.76 3.90 -9.44
N TYR A 226 -3.54 3.05 -10.11
CA TYR A 226 -4.39 3.51 -11.21
C TYR A 226 -5.45 4.52 -10.79
N LEU A 227 -6.04 4.36 -9.59
CA LEU A 227 -7.02 5.32 -9.07
C LEU A 227 -6.35 6.65 -8.69
N GLY A 228 -5.21 6.62 -7.99
CA GLY A 228 -4.49 7.83 -7.58
C GLY A 228 -4.01 8.67 -8.76
N TYR A 229 -3.47 8.02 -9.80
CA TYR A 229 -2.97 8.72 -10.99
C TYR A 229 -4.07 9.39 -11.84
N ARG A 230 -5.36 9.13 -11.60
CA ARG A 230 -6.46 9.81 -12.29
C ARG A 230 -6.52 11.30 -11.95
N THR A 231 -6.26 11.65 -10.70
CA THR A 231 -6.36 13.03 -10.18
C THR A 231 -5.02 13.75 -10.12
N GLU A 232 -3.92 13.05 -10.34
CA GLU A 232 -2.56 13.61 -10.36
C GLU A 232 -2.33 14.61 -11.52
N ALA A 233 -1.53 15.65 -11.28
CA ALA A 233 -1.29 16.74 -12.22
C ALA A 233 -0.35 16.38 -13.39
N GLN A 234 0.35 15.25 -13.31
CA GLN A 234 1.36 14.83 -14.28
C GLN A 234 0.74 14.59 -15.66
N ARG A 235 1.50 14.89 -16.71
CA ARG A 235 1.08 14.63 -18.10
C ARG A 235 1.12 13.13 -18.42
N TRP A 236 0.35 12.72 -19.43
CA TRP A 236 0.21 11.33 -19.86
C TRP A 236 1.54 10.56 -20.01
N PRO A 237 2.62 11.07 -20.66
CA PRO A 237 3.86 10.30 -20.83
C PRO A 237 4.50 9.87 -19.51
N VAL A 238 4.47 10.75 -18.50
CA VAL A 238 4.97 10.48 -17.16
C VAL A 238 4.09 9.44 -16.46
N LYS A 239 2.77 9.59 -16.56
CA LYS A 239 1.81 8.63 -16.02
C LYS A 239 1.99 7.25 -16.64
N ALA A 240 2.12 7.17 -17.96
CA ALA A 240 2.32 5.93 -18.70
C ALA A 240 3.58 5.19 -18.23
N LEU A 241 4.70 5.90 -18.08
CA LEU A 241 5.93 5.32 -17.56
C LEU A 241 5.77 4.77 -16.13
N MET A 242 5.26 5.59 -15.20
CA MET A 242 5.14 5.18 -13.80
C MET A 242 4.12 4.07 -13.58
N LEU A 243 2.98 4.13 -14.27
CA LEU A 243 1.98 3.07 -14.23
C LEU A 243 2.47 1.77 -14.88
N GLY A 244 3.27 1.88 -15.95
CA GLY A 244 4.00 0.73 -16.53
C GLY A 244 4.97 0.13 -15.51
N PHE A 245 5.75 0.96 -14.83
CA PHE A 245 6.66 0.53 -13.75
C PHE A 245 5.93 -0.24 -12.64
N TYR A 246 4.83 0.31 -12.11
CA TYR A 246 4.07 -0.39 -11.07
C TYR A 246 3.44 -1.69 -11.57
N ARG A 247 2.98 -1.75 -12.83
CA ARG A 247 2.46 -2.99 -13.45
C ARG A 247 3.54 -4.06 -13.51
N GLU A 248 4.70 -3.73 -14.05
CA GLU A 248 5.80 -4.69 -14.19
C GLU A 248 6.37 -5.12 -12.84
N LEU A 249 6.52 -4.20 -11.88
CA LEU A 249 6.97 -4.51 -10.52
C LEU A 249 6.00 -5.47 -9.81
N ASN A 250 4.70 -5.17 -9.86
CA ASN A 250 3.66 -6.00 -9.28
C ASN A 250 3.66 -7.41 -9.89
N THR A 251 3.72 -7.49 -11.22
CA THR A 251 3.78 -8.76 -11.97
C THR A 251 5.03 -9.57 -11.61
N LEU A 252 6.20 -8.93 -11.56
CA LEU A 252 7.44 -9.60 -11.18
C LEU A 252 7.39 -10.08 -9.73
N GLY A 253 6.86 -9.26 -8.82
CA GLY A 253 6.66 -9.60 -7.41
C GLY A 253 5.84 -10.88 -7.24
N TYR A 254 4.67 -10.95 -7.90
CA TYR A 254 3.82 -12.15 -7.88
C TYR A 254 4.47 -13.40 -8.47
N ARG A 255 5.22 -13.27 -9.58
CA ARG A 255 5.92 -14.42 -10.18
C ARG A 255 7.08 -14.93 -9.32
N LYS A 256 7.71 -14.04 -8.54
CA LYS A 256 8.93 -14.34 -7.80
C LYS A 256 8.71 -14.68 -6.35
N ALA A 257 7.63 -14.23 -5.72
CA ALA A 257 7.29 -14.60 -4.36
C ALA A 257 7.26 -16.13 -4.20
N ASP A 258 7.91 -16.61 -3.13
CA ASP A 258 7.93 -18.01 -2.75
C ASP A 258 6.62 -18.41 -2.06
N LEU A 259 5.96 -17.44 -1.40
CA LEU A 259 4.63 -17.55 -0.83
C LEU A 259 3.93 -16.18 -0.90
N ILE A 260 2.65 -16.19 -1.27
CA ILE A 260 1.78 -15.02 -1.30
C ILE A 260 0.61 -15.26 -0.35
N THR A 261 0.36 -14.31 0.54
CA THR A 261 -0.73 -14.39 1.53
C THR A 261 -1.68 -13.20 1.38
N PRO A 262 -2.68 -13.27 0.50
CA PRO A 262 -3.71 -12.25 0.47
C PRO A 262 -4.60 -12.31 1.70
N CYS A 263 -5.14 -11.15 2.08
CA CYS A 263 -6.11 -11.06 3.18
C CYS A 263 -7.51 -11.57 2.83
N ASN A 264 -7.78 -11.91 1.57
CA ASN A 264 -9.06 -12.41 1.10
C ASN A 264 -8.87 -13.24 -0.19
N GLN A 265 -9.86 -14.05 -0.57
CA GLN A 265 -9.83 -14.82 -1.81
C GLN A 265 -10.15 -13.95 -3.03
N TYR A 266 -10.89 -12.86 -2.86
CA TYR A 266 -11.18 -11.91 -3.94
C TYR A 266 -9.91 -11.39 -4.65
N ASN A 267 -8.83 -11.16 -3.90
CA ASN A 267 -7.56 -10.65 -4.41
C ASN A 267 -6.78 -11.70 -5.22
N ARG A 268 -7.00 -12.99 -4.95
CA ARG A 268 -6.29 -14.11 -5.62
C ARG A 268 -6.31 -14.01 -7.14
N ARG A 269 -7.43 -13.59 -7.72
CA ARG A 269 -7.57 -13.43 -9.18
C ARG A 269 -6.59 -12.41 -9.78
N TRP A 270 -6.17 -11.41 -9.00
CA TRP A 270 -5.20 -10.41 -9.45
C TRP A 270 -3.78 -10.96 -9.40
N GLU A 271 -3.47 -11.73 -8.36
CA GLU A 271 -2.19 -12.41 -8.19
C GLU A 271 -1.97 -13.44 -9.31
N GLU A 272 -2.98 -14.27 -9.58
CA GLU A 272 -2.95 -15.26 -10.67
C GLU A 272 -2.84 -14.59 -12.05
N ARG A 273 -3.57 -13.49 -12.30
CA ARG A 273 -3.43 -12.69 -13.54
C ARG A 273 -2.05 -12.06 -13.68
N GLY A 274 -1.40 -11.72 -12.56
CA GLY A 274 -0.01 -11.26 -12.54
C GLY A 274 1.01 -12.41 -12.72
N GLY A 275 0.56 -13.66 -12.79
CA GLY A 275 1.40 -14.83 -13.05
C GLY A 275 1.91 -15.53 -11.80
N ALA A 276 1.31 -15.27 -10.63
CA ALA A 276 1.58 -16.08 -9.44
C ALA A 276 1.13 -17.54 -9.65
N PRO A 277 1.96 -18.53 -9.31
CA PRO A 277 1.53 -19.93 -9.25
C PRO A 277 0.45 -20.14 -8.19
N ALA A 278 -0.63 -20.83 -8.55
CA ALA A 278 -1.81 -21.04 -7.69
C ALA A 278 -1.50 -21.79 -6.38
N ASP A 279 -0.46 -22.64 -6.37
CA ASP A 279 0.02 -23.38 -5.20
C ASP A 279 0.85 -22.53 -4.23
N ARG A 280 1.29 -21.35 -4.67
CA ARG A 280 1.99 -20.36 -3.84
C ARG A 280 1.08 -19.32 -3.22
N ILE A 281 -0.21 -19.35 -3.51
CA ILE A 281 -1.18 -18.40 -2.94
C ILE A 281 -1.93 -19.09 -1.80
N ARG A 282 -1.81 -18.53 -0.60
CA ARG A 282 -2.52 -18.99 0.60
C ARG A 282 -3.20 -17.82 1.31
N THR A 283 -4.51 -17.74 1.19
CA THR A 283 -5.29 -16.71 1.89
C THR A 283 -5.13 -16.82 3.40
N VAL A 284 -4.81 -15.70 4.04
CA VAL A 284 -4.74 -15.53 5.50
C VAL A 284 -5.57 -14.31 5.84
N TYR A 285 -6.78 -14.53 6.35
CA TYR A 285 -7.70 -13.45 6.73
C TYR A 285 -7.14 -12.61 7.88
N ASN A 286 -7.49 -11.32 7.91
CA ASN A 286 -7.23 -10.53 9.11
C ASN A 286 -8.04 -11.09 10.28
N GLY A 287 -7.44 -11.08 11.47
CA GLY A 287 -8.08 -11.53 12.70
C GLY A 287 -8.21 -10.39 13.71
N VAL A 288 -9.17 -10.51 14.60
CA VAL A 288 -9.31 -9.66 15.79
C VAL A 288 -9.21 -10.51 17.03
N ASP A 289 -8.67 -9.95 18.10
CA ASP A 289 -8.71 -10.57 19.43
C ASP A 289 -10.10 -10.33 20.04
N PRO A 290 -10.93 -11.37 20.23
CA PRO A 290 -12.27 -11.20 20.79
C PRO A 290 -12.26 -10.61 22.21
N ALA A 291 -11.16 -10.73 22.95
CA ALA A 291 -11.04 -10.11 24.27
C ALA A 291 -10.97 -8.58 24.21
N LEU A 292 -10.50 -8.02 23.10
CA LEU A 292 -10.48 -6.57 22.85
C LEU A 292 -11.82 -6.05 22.29
N PHE A 293 -12.65 -6.95 21.75
CA PHE A 293 -13.95 -6.65 21.15
C PHE A 293 -15.04 -7.54 21.77
N PRO A 294 -15.31 -7.38 23.09
CA PRO A 294 -16.32 -8.15 23.78
C PRO A 294 -17.73 -7.79 23.28
N GLU A 295 -18.71 -8.66 23.56
CA GLU A 295 -20.11 -8.40 23.24
C GLU A 295 -20.54 -7.01 23.75
N ALA A 296 -21.10 -6.22 22.84
CA ALA A 296 -21.45 -4.82 23.07
C ALA A 296 -22.72 -4.62 23.95
N GLY A 297 -23.29 -5.69 24.49
CA GLY A 297 -24.50 -5.65 25.31
C GLY A 297 -25.77 -5.31 24.52
N PRO A 298 -26.83 -4.82 25.19
CA PRO A 298 -28.12 -4.55 24.55
C PRO A 298 -28.03 -3.45 23.48
N GLU A 299 -28.96 -3.47 22.54
CA GLU A 299 -29.12 -2.41 21.55
C GLU A 299 -29.51 -1.07 22.19
N PRO A 300 -29.11 0.07 21.59
CA PRO A 300 -29.58 1.37 22.04
C PRO A 300 -31.11 1.47 21.92
N GLU A 301 -31.76 2.13 22.89
CA GLU A 301 -33.24 2.30 22.89
C GLU A 301 -33.76 3.01 21.63
N THR A 302 -32.96 3.94 21.09
CA THR A 302 -33.25 4.59 19.82
C THR A 302 -32.51 3.84 18.70
N PRO A 303 -33.20 3.40 17.63
CA PRO A 303 -32.56 2.78 16.48
C PRO A 303 -31.40 3.63 15.97
N THR A 304 -30.19 3.06 15.96
CA THR A 304 -28.97 3.82 15.63
C THR A 304 -28.12 3.04 14.64
N LEU A 305 -27.74 3.69 13.55
CA LEU A 305 -26.68 3.22 12.66
C LEU A 305 -25.35 3.74 13.18
N SER A 306 -24.38 2.86 13.36
CA SER A 306 -23.01 3.24 13.73
C SER A 306 -22.05 2.95 12.59
N TRP A 307 -21.01 3.77 12.48
CA TRP A 307 -19.90 3.57 11.55
C TRP A 307 -18.60 3.94 12.25
N CYS A 308 -17.54 3.15 12.05
CA CYS A 308 -16.24 3.38 12.66
C CYS A 308 -15.13 3.35 11.59
N GLY A 309 -14.39 4.45 11.46
CA GLY A 309 -13.29 4.56 10.51
C GLY A 309 -12.74 5.97 10.35
N ARG A 310 -11.70 6.12 9.52
CA ARG A 310 -11.20 7.45 9.15
C ARG A 310 -12.16 8.11 8.15
N VAL A 311 -12.43 9.40 8.33
CA VAL A 311 -13.26 10.20 7.40
C VAL A 311 -12.45 10.44 6.12
N ASP A 312 -12.64 9.55 5.15
CA ASP A 312 -11.80 9.44 3.96
C ASP A 312 -12.68 9.15 2.73
N PRO A 313 -12.43 9.77 1.57
CA PRO A 313 -13.22 9.54 0.35
C PRO A 313 -13.36 8.07 -0.06
N ILE A 314 -12.37 7.21 0.27
CA ILE A 314 -12.47 5.77 -0.03
C ILE A 314 -13.56 5.04 0.76
N LYS A 315 -14.03 5.64 1.87
CA LYS A 315 -15.10 5.11 2.72
C LYS A 315 -16.50 5.51 2.24
N ASP A 316 -16.59 6.40 1.25
CA ASP A 316 -17.83 6.83 0.59
C ASP A 316 -18.98 7.13 1.57
N LEU A 317 -18.69 8.02 2.51
CA LEU A 317 -19.65 8.48 3.50
C LEU A 317 -20.78 9.27 2.85
N GLU A 318 -20.62 9.84 1.65
CA GLU A 318 -21.72 10.44 0.91
C GLU A 318 -22.84 9.45 0.63
N THR A 319 -22.51 8.25 0.15
CA THR A 319 -23.50 7.19 -0.10
C THR A 319 -24.18 6.76 1.20
N LEU A 320 -23.42 6.61 2.29
CA LEU A 320 -23.99 6.29 3.61
C LEU A 320 -24.99 7.34 4.09
N ILE A 321 -24.65 8.63 3.99
CA ILE A 321 -25.53 9.74 4.43
C ILE A 321 -26.80 9.79 3.57
N ARG A 322 -26.70 9.55 2.26
CA ARG A 322 -27.86 9.48 1.36
C ARG A 322 -28.78 8.32 1.71
N ALA A 323 -28.22 7.13 1.95
CA ALA A 323 -28.98 5.96 2.37
C ALA A 323 -29.66 6.18 3.72
N TYR A 324 -28.96 6.80 4.67
CA TYR A 324 -29.52 7.18 5.97
C TYR A 324 -30.71 8.14 5.83
N ALA A 325 -30.62 9.15 4.95
CA ALA A 325 -31.72 10.08 4.73
C ALA A 325 -32.99 9.40 4.19
N ILE A 326 -32.83 8.39 3.32
CA ILE A 326 -33.94 7.57 2.83
C ILE A 326 -34.57 6.78 3.99
N CYS A 327 -33.76 6.09 4.79
CA CYS A 327 -34.25 5.29 5.92
C CYS A 327 -34.93 6.16 6.98
N ARG A 328 -34.41 7.37 7.23
CA ARG A 328 -34.96 8.30 8.22
C ARG A 328 -36.33 8.85 7.83
N ALA A 329 -36.63 8.94 6.53
CA ALA A 329 -37.96 9.32 6.07
C ALA A 329 -39.03 8.28 6.51
N GLU A 330 -38.66 7.01 6.63
CA GLU A 330 -39.54 5.93 7.10
C GLU A 330 -39.46 5.73 8.62
N LEU A 331 -38.28 5.97 9.21
CA LEU A 331 -38.00 5.87 10.65
C LEU A 331 -37.48 7.21 11.20
N PRO A 332 -38.35 8.17 11.54
CA PRO A 332 -37.92 9.52 11.92
C PRO A 332 -37.00 9.59 13.14
N ALA A 333 -37.09 8.61 14.05
CA ALA A 333 -36.26 8.50 15.24
C ALA A 333 -34.86 7.94 14.97
N LEU A 334 -34.60 7.35 13.79
CA LEU A 334 -33.33 6.73 13.42
C LEU A 334 -32.18 7.74 13.55
N ARG A 335 -31.06 7.30 14.12
CA ARG A 335 -29.83 8.09 14.27
C ARG A 335 -28.70 7.51 13.44
N LEU A 336 -27.75 8.36 13.05
CA LEU A 336 -26.48 7.95 12.43
C LEU A 336 -25.32 8.56 13.22
N ARG A 337 -24.42 7.71 13.74
CA ARG A 337 -23.23 8.13 14.49
C ARG A 337 -21.97 7.70 13.76
N LEU A 338 -21.12 8.66 13.42
CA LEU A 338 -19.89 8.46 12.64
C LEU A 338 -18.67 8.66 13.54
N PHE A 339 -17.97 7.58 13.85
CA PHE A 339 -16.80 7.57 14.73
C PHE A 339 -15.49 7.51 13.96
N GLY A 340 -14.54 8.35 14.35
CA GLY A 340 -13.14 8.29 13.93
C GLY A 340 -12.59 9.64 13.46
N PRO A 341 -11.27 9.70 13.21
CA PRO A 341 -10.59 10.95 12.91
C PRO A 341 -10.79 11.39 11.45
N VAL A 342 -10.68 12.70 11.23
CA VAL A 342 -10.44 13.27 9.89
C VAL A 342 -8.93 13.30 9.66
N PRO A 343 -8.39 12.54 8.69
CA PRO A 343 -6.98 12.64 8.31
C PRO A 343 -6.64 14.05 7.81
N ALA A 344 -5.40 14.49 8.05
CA ALA A 344 -4.92 15.76 7.50
C ALA A 344 -5.06 15.78 5.97
N GLY A 345 -5.63 16.85 5.42
CA GLY A 345 -5.92 17.00 4.00
C GLY A 345 -7.33 16.56 3.58
N ASN A 346 -8.12 15.96 4.48
CA ASN A 346 -9.51 15.56 4.23
C ASN A 346 -10.54 16.52 4.87
N GLU A 347 -10.14 17.70 5.32
CA GLU A 347 -11.04 18.68 5.95
C GLU A 347 -12.17 19.11 5.00
N ASP A 348 -11.85 19.35 3.72
CA ASP A 348 -12.84 19.69 2.68
C ASP A 348 -13.85 18.54 2.43
N TYR A 349 -13.43 17.29 2.68
CA TYR A 349 -14.33 16.14 2.57
C TYR A 349 -15.35 16.15 3.71
N LEU A 350 -14.93 16.39 4.96
CA LEU A 350 -15.85 16.55 6.08
C LEU A 350 -16.85 17.67 5.82
N THR A 351 -16.39 18.85 5.38
CA THR A 351 -17.29 19.98 5.08
C THR A 351 -18.31 19.63 3.99
N ARG A 352 -17.94 18.83 2.98
CA ARG A 352 -18.89 18.33 1.98
C ARG A 352 -19.93 17.39 2.58
N LEU A 353 -19.55 16.53 3.51
CA LEU A 353 -20.47 15.62 4.20
C LEU A 353 -21.46 16.38 5.08
N GLU A 354 -21.00 17.38 5.83
CA GLU A 354 -21.85 18.25 6.66
C GLU A 354 -22.85 19.02 5.79
N LYS A 355 -22.39 19.59 4.67
CA LYS A 355 -23.26 20.27 3.71
C LYS A 355 -24.29 19.32 3.12
N LEU A 356 -23.89 18.10 2.74
CA LEU A 356 -24.80 17.08 2.22
C LEU A 356 -25.88 16.71 3.25
N ALA A 357 -25.51 16.53 4.52
CA ALA A 357 -26.47 16.27 5.59
C ALA A 357 -27.47 17.41 5.78
N ALA A 358 -27.02 18.67 5.64
CA ALA A 358 -27.88 19.86 5.70
C ALA A 358 -28.83 19.96 4.49
N GLU A 359 -28.32 19.71 3.28
CA GLU A 359 -29.11 19.69 2.05
C GLU A 359 -30.20 18.60 2.09
N LEU A 360 -29.91 17.47 2.73
CA LEU A 360 -30.87 16.37 2.94
C LEU A 360 -31.81 16.59 4.15
N GLY A 361 -31.58 17.63 4.96
CA GLY A 361 -32.41 17.93 6.13
C GLY A 361 -32.29 16.91 7.28
N VAL A 362 -31.13 16.26 7.42
CA VAL A 362 -30.93 15.18 8.41
C VAL A 362 -29.90 15.46 9.51
N THR A 363 -29.47 16.71 9.64
CA THR A 363 -28.42 17.14 10.57
C THR A 363 -28.77 16.89 12.05
N ASP A 364 -30.04 16.94 12.42
CA ASP A 364 -30.49 16.71 13.80
C ASP A 364 -30.43 15.24 14.24
N GLY A 365 -30.27 14.31 13.31
CA GLY A 365 -30.13 12.87 13.59
C GLY A 365 -28.74 12.28 13.30
N LEU A 366 -27.84 13.07 12.73
CA LEU A 366 -26.50 12.65 12.33
C LEU A 366 -25.45 13.32 13.22
N THR A 367 -24.53 12.54 13.80
CA THR A 367 -23.40 13.07 14.56
C THR A 367 -22.05 12.61 14.00
N PHE A 368 -21.10 13.53 13.89
CA PHE A 368 -19.68 13.24 13.69
C PHE A 368 -19.01 13.24 15.07
N GLU A 369 -18.72 12.06 15.59
CA GLU A 369 -18.25 11.85 16.97
C GLU A 369 -16.75 12.15 17.12
N GLY A 370 -16.03 12.18 15.99
CA GLY A 370 -14.59 12.41 15.97
C GLY A 370 -13.78 11.21 16.47
N ARG A 371 -12.51 11.47 16.83
CA ARG A 371 -11.57 10.41 17.22
C ARG A 371 -11.95 9.82 18.58
N ILE A 372 -11.98 8.48 18.65
CA ILE A 372 -12.19 7.73 19.89
C ILE A 372 -10.97 6.84 20.19
N SER A 373 -10.76 6.56 21.47
CA SER A 373 -9.79 5.56 21.95
C SER A 373 -10.42 4.20 22.21
N ASP A 374 -11.68 4.18 22.64
CA ASP A 374 -12.44 2.97 22.93
C ASP A 374 -13.29 2.57 21.71
N VAL A 375 -12.67 1.86 20.77
CA VAL A 375 -13.32 1.43 19.52
C VAL A 375 -14.57 0.56 19.77
N PRO A 376 -14.57 -0.42 20.71
CA PRO A 376 -15.78 -1.18 21.06
C PRO A 376 -17.00 -0.32 21.39
N SER A 377 -16.82 0.85 22.03
CA SER A 377 -17.93 1.76 22.32
C SER A 377 -18.63 2.31 21.07
N ALA A 378 -17.93 2.45 19.94
CA ALA A 378 -18.55 2.83 18.67
C ALA A 378 -19.48 1.73 18.15
N TYR A 379 -19.09 0.46 18.27
CA TYR A 379 -19.96 -0.64 17.87
C TYR A 379 -21.16 -0.77 18.79
N ALA A 380 -20.97 -0.59 20.10
CA ALA A 380 -22.07 -0.59 21.08
C ALA A 380 -23.07 0.55 20.88
N ALA A 381 -22.64 1.67 20.31
CA ALA A 381 -23.50 2.80 20.03
C ALA A 381 -24.55 2.54 18.92
N GLY A 382 -24.39 1.49 18.11
CA GLY A 382 -25.29 1.17 17.00
C GLY A 382 -26.14 -0.07 17.25
N SER A 383 -27.39 -0.05 16.78
CA SER A 383 -28.18 -1.27 16.53
C SER A 383 -27.58 -2.06 15.36
N VAL A 384 -27.10 -1.34 14.32
CA VAL A 384 -26.48 -1.90 13.13
C VAL A 384 -25.19 -1.14 12.82
N VAL A 385 -24.14 -1.85 12.43
CA VAL A 385 -22.87 -1.25 11.99
C VAL A 385 -22.80 -1.20 10.47
N MET A 386 -22.45 -0.03 9.94
CA MET A 386 -22.44 0.26 8.52
C MET A 386 -21.01 0.25 7.97
N LEU A 387 -20.84 -0.25 6.75
CA LEU A 387 -19.63 -0.07 5.95
C LEU A 387 -20.00 0.30 4.51
N SER A 388 -19.58 1.47 4.06
CA SER A 388 -19.93 2.02 2.74
C SER A 388 -18.75 2.10 1.77
N SER A 389 -17.59 1.54 2.11
CA SER A 389 -16.37 1.70 1.31
C SER A 389 -16.54 1.32 -0.17
N ILE A 390 -15.83 2.04 -1.05
CA ILE A 390 -15.73 1.72 -2.48
C ILE A 390 -14.58 0.75 -2.80
N SER A 391 -13.73 0.48 -1.82
CA SER A 391 -12.58 -0.42 -1.93
C SER A 391 -12.20 -0.91 -0.54
N GLU A 392 -12.12 -2.23 -0.37
CA GLU A 392 -11.65 -2.88 0.86
C GLU A 392 -10.72 -4.04 0.55
N GLY A 393 -9.82 -4.30 1.52
CA GLY A 393 -9.08 -5.54 1.61
C GLY A 393 -9.93 -6.59 2.31
N PHE A 394 -9.60 -6.88 3.56
CA PHE A 394 -10.47 -7.61 4.48
C PHE A 394 -10.74 -6.70 5.69
N PRO A 395 -11.96 -6.16 5.83
CA PRO A 395 -12.21 -4.99 6.68
C PRO A 395 -12.20 -5.35 8.17
N PHE A 396 -11.23 -4.80 8.91
CA PHE A 396 -11.16 -4.91 10.37
C PHE A 396 -12.48 -4.45 11.03
N SER A 397 -13.03 -3.32 10.62
CA SER A 397 -14.23 -2.76 11.24
C SER A 397 -15.46 -3.69 11.20
N LEU A 398 -15.54 -4.60 10.21
CA LEU A 398 -16.63 -5.59 10.18
C LEU A 398 -16.37 -6.73 11.15
N ILE A 399 -15.19 -7.34 11.13
CA ILE A 399 -14.88 -8.45 12.03
C ILE A 399 -14.81 -7.99 13.50
N GLU A 400 -14.43 -6.75 13.76
CA GLU A 400 -14.52 -6.12 15.09
C GLU A 400 -15.99 -5.94 15.52
N ALA A 401 -16.84 -5.37 14.67
CA ALA A 401 -18.27 -5.20 14.95
C ALA A 401 -18.99 -6.54 15.18
N MET A 402 -18.67 -7.55 14.36
CA MET A 402 -19.20 -8.90 14.46
C MET A 402 -18.71 -9.59 15.75
N SER A 403 -17.45 -9.39 16.14
CA SER A 403 -16.93 -9.86 17.45
C SER A 403 -17.69 -9.23 18.62
N CYS A 404 -18.09 -7.96 18.49
CA CYS A 404 -18.94 -7.28 19.46
C CYS A 404 -20.42 -7.73 19.42
N GLY A 405 -20.79 -8.71 18.58
CA GLY A 405 -22.16 -9.20 18.45
C GLY A 405 -23.11 -8.25 17.72
N ARG A 406 -22.59 -7.35 16.88
CA ARG A 406 -23.41 -6.37 16.13
C ARG A 406 -23.62 -6.81 14.69
N ALA A 407 -24.87 -6.70 14.24
CA ALA A 407 -25.24 -6.93 12.85
C ALA A 407 -24.61 -5.87 11.94
N THR A 408 -24.20 -6.28 10.74
CA THR A 408 -23.55 -5.40 9.76
C THR A 408 -24.33 -5.28 8.47
N VAL A 409 -24.36 -4.07 7.90
CA VAL A 409 -24.81 -3.81 6.51
C VAL A 409 -23.63 -3.20 5.76
N SER A 410 -23.25 -3.79 4.63
CA SER A 410 -21.98 -3.46 3.98
C SER A 410 -22.02 -3.53 2.46
N THR A 411 -21.27 -2.68 1.77
CA THR A 411 -21.13 -2.71 0.31
C THR A 411 -20.35 -3.94 -0.19
N ASP A 412 -20.73 -4.53 -1.32
CA ASP A 412 -20.04 -5.67 -1.92
C ASP A 412 -18.70 -5.29 -2.60
N VAL A 413 -17.68 -5.02 -1.79
CA VAL A 413 -16.33 -4.69 -2.27
C VAL A 413 -15.25 -5.54 -1.61
N GLY A 414 -14.27 -5.97 -2.40
CA GLY A 414 -13.11 -6.69 -1.88
C GLY A 414 -13.47 -7.96 -1.13
N GLY A 415 -12.91 -8.13 0.06
CA GLY A 415 -13.18 -9.24 0.98
C GLY A 415 -14.38 -9.03 1.90
N VAL A 416 -15.25 -8.02 1.70
CA VAL A 416 -16.41 -7.77 2.56
C VAL A 416 -17.32 -8.99 2.64
N ARG A 417 -17.68 -9.58 1.49
CA ARG A 417 -18.54 -10.77 1.43
C ARG A 417 -17.94 -11.97 2.18
N GLU A 418 -16.62 -12.12 2.12
CA GLU A 418 -15.91 -13.17 2.84
C GLU A 418 -15.88 -12.91 4.35
N ALA A 419 -15.76 -11.64 4.77
CA ALA A 419 -15.77 -11.26 6.17
C ALA A 419 -17.14 -11.45 6.83
N VAL A 420 -18.21 -11.01 6.15
CA VAL A 420 -19.59 -11.06 6.67
C VAL A 420 -20.15 -12.49 6.70
N GLY A 421 -19.76 -13.33 5.72
CA GLY A 421 -20.33 -14.66 5.56
C GLY A 421 -21.86 -14.62 5.49
N ASP A 422 -22.52 -15.50 6.24
CA ASP A 422 -23.99 -15.62 6.27
C ASP A 422 -24.65 -14.78 7.38
N THR A 423 -23.88 -13.93 8.07
CA THR A 423 -24.29 -13.33 9.36
C THR A 423 -24.64 -11.84 9.28
N GLY A 424 -24.64 -11.25 8.09
CA GLY A 424 -25.00 -9.85 7.84
C GLY A 424 -25.54 -9.62 6.44
N ILE A 425 -25.77 -8.35 6.08
CA ILE A 425 -26.32 -7.98 4.77
C ILE A 425 -25.22 -7.33 3.93
N VAL A 426 -25.01 -7.88 2.73
CA VAL A 426 -24.12 -7.31 1.72
C VAL A 426 -24.97 -6.72 0.59
N VAL A 427 -24.76 -5.46 0.25
CA VAL A 427 -25.54 -4.68 -0.73
C VAL A 427 -24.77 -4.30 -1.99
#